data_AF-A0A0B8WYR6-F1
#
_entry.id   AF-A0A0B8WYR6-F1
#
_cell.length_a   1.000
_cell.length_b   1.000
_cell.length_c   1.000
_cell.angle_alpha   90.00
_cell.angle_beta   90.00
_cell.angle_gamma   90.00
#
_symmetry.space_group_name_H-M   'P 1'
#
loop_
_entity.id
_entity.type
_entity.pdbx_description
1 polymer ?
#
loop_
_entity_poly.entity_id
_entity_poly.type
_entity_poly.pdbx_seq_one_letter_code
_entity_poly.pdbx_strand_id
1 'polypeptide(L)'
;MKTLVSLLLILASTSPAQAKPADVELCTLELYEESEALFAAEEVFDIRTATSVSASELEMLNQHMNYISFEEARTYTFAEIQEQFNDSSDELYIHKLTSRQTGRVYLEVKSYPGDNPYGLVFDAGTGTLLATNGDDSYTLIDSNGTKFSCYELNKGKY
;
A
#
# COMPACT_ATOMS: atom_id res chain seq x y z
N MET A 1 52.83 45.22 -2.03
CA MET A 1 51.96 44.10 -2.43
C MET A 1 51.19 43.63 -1.20
N LYS A 2 49.86 43.83 -1.16
CA LYS A 2 48.98 43.36 -0.08
C LYS A 2 48.12 42.25 -0.66
N THR A 3 48.34 41.02 -0.20
CA THR A 3 47.57 39.85 -0.62
C THR A 3 46.33 39.76 0.26
N LEU A 4 45.14 39.94 -0.34
CA LEU A 4 43.85 39.67 0.30
C LEU A 4 43.59 38.16 0.24
N VAL A 5 43.45 37.54 1.41
CA VAL A 5 42.94 36.16 1.55
C VAL A 5 41.43 36.26 1.66
N SER A 6 40.71 35.87 0.61
CA SER A 6 39.26 35.71 0.66
C SER A 6 38.92 34.36 1.30
N LEU A 7 38.30 34.39 2.48
CA LEU A 7 37.64 33.23 3.07
C LEU A 7 36.34 32.96 2.29
N LEU A 8 36.28 31.88 1.52
CA LEU A 8 35.02 31.33 1.05
C LEU A 8 34.34 30.59 2.21
N LEU A 9 33.22 31.11 2.70
CA LEU A 9 32.28 30.33 3.51
C LEU A 9 31.52 29.38 2.58
N ILE A 10 31.79 28.08 2.71
CA ILE A 10 30.97 27.03 2.10
C ILE A 10 29.77 26.81 3.04
N LEU A 11 28.61 27.36 2.68
CA LEU A 11 27.34 26.99 3.31
C LEU A 11 27.00 25.58 2.87
N ALA A 12 27.25 24.59 3.74
CA ALA A 12 26.70 23.26 3.58
C ALA A 12 25.18 23.34 3.78
N SER A 13 24.44 23.31 2.67
CA SER A 13 22.99 23.16 2.69
C SER A 13 22.67 21.73 3.16
N THR A 14 22.46 21.55 4.46
CA THR A 14 21.83 20.33 4.97
C THR A 14 20.36 20.42 4.58
N SER A 15 19.97 19.75 3.51
CA SER A 15 18.55 19.49 3.24
C SER A 15 17.96 18.84 4.51
N PRO A 16 16.82 19.32 5.02
CA PRO A 16 16.18 18.67 6.15
C PRO A 16 15.96 17.20 5.77
N ALA A 17 16.41 16.28 6.62
CA ALA A 17 16.14 14.87 6.45
C ALA A 17 14.62 14.70 6.35
N GLN A 18 14.14 14.18 5.22
CA GLN A 18 12.72 13.93 5.02
C GLN A 18 12.26 13.00 6.14
N ALA A 19 11.23 13.43 6.89
CA ALA A 19 10.68 12.61 7.97
C ALA A 19 10.28 11.25 7.40
N LYS A 20 10.63 10.17 8.11
CA LYS A 20 10.20 8.83 7.72
C LYS A 20 8.66 8.77 7.73
N PRO A 21 8.03 8.12 6.75
CA PRO A 21 6.59 7.98 6.72
C PRO A 21 6.10 7.24 7.98
N ALA A 22 4.89 7.59 8.44
CA ALA A 22 4.12 6.68 9.27
C ALA A 22 3.94 5.36 8.50
N ASP A 23 3.77 4.23 9.20
CA ASP A 23 3.52 2.93 8.56
C ASP A 23 4.68 2.32 7.77
N VAL A 24 5.93 2.69 8.09
CA VAL A 24 7.13 2.07 7.49
C VAL A 24 7.19 0.55 7.64
N GLU A 25 6.47 -0.02 8.62
CA GLU A 25 6.33 -1.47 8.77
C GLU A 25 5.65 -2.15 7.58
N LEU A 26 4.76 -1.45 6.86
CA LEU A 26 4.12 -1.97 5.66
C LEU A 26 5.11 -2.23 4.52
N CYS A 27 6.30 -1.61 4.55
CA CYS A 27 7.35 -1.91 3.59
C CYS A 27 7.97 -3.29 3.77
N THR A 28 7.67 -4.05 4.83
CA THR A 28 8.07 -5.46 4.87
C THR A 28 7.16 -6.36 4.05
N LEU A 29 6.00 -5.89 3.57
CA LEU A 29 5.07 -6.69 2.77
C LEU A 29 5.67 -7.14 1.42
N GLU A 30 6.63 -6.39 0.87
CA GLU A 30 7.43 -6.78 -0.31
C GLU A 30 8.60 -7.73 0.03
N LEU A 31 8.87 -8.00 1.32
CA LEU A 31 10.00 -8.79 1.82
C LEU A 31 9.55 -10.14 2.37
N TYR A 32 8.77 -10.91 1.60
CA TYR A 32 8.18 -12.23 1.90
C TYR A 32 8.42 -12.79 3.32
N GLU A 33 9.60 -13.36 3.62
CA GLU A 33 9.91 -13.96 4.93
C GLU A 33 9.84 -12.96 6.11
N GLU A 34 10.33 -11.73 5.92
CA GLU A 34 10.21 -10.66 6.93
C GLU A 34 8.75 -10.27 7.13
N SER A 35 7.93 -10.31 6.07
CA SER A 35 6.50 -10.04 6.15
C SER A 35 5.78 -11.05 7.04
N GLU A 36 5.98 -12.35 6.80
CA GLU A 36 5.33 -13.42 7.58
C GLU A 36 5.74 -13.38 9.06
N ALA A 37 6.98 -12.96 9.34
CA ALA A 37 7.47 -12.76 10.69
C ALA A 37 6.86 -11.54 11.38
N LEU A 38 6.53 -10.48 10.64
CA LEU A 38 6.02 -9.22 11.19
C LEU A 38 4.49 -9.17 11.26
N PHE A 39 3.79 -9.80 10.33
CA PHE A 39 2.33 -9.76 10.23
C PHE A 39 1.70 -11.13 10.47
N ALA A 40 0.58 -11.13 11.19
CA ALA A 40 -0.39 -12.21 11.10
C ALA A 40 -1.40 -11.85 10.00
N ALA A 41 -1.41 -12.61 8.91
CA ALA A 41 -2.37 -12.45 7.82
C ALA A 41 -3.54 -13.42 8.00
N GLU A 42 -4.75 -12.92 7.78
CA GLU A 42 -5.99 -13.67 7.79
C GLU A 42 -6.82 -13.24 6.58
N GLU A 43 -7.21 -14.18 5.72
CA GLU A 43 -8.24 -13.91 4.72
C GLU A 43 -9.58 -13.72 5.44
N VAL A 44 -10.16 -12.54 5.27
CA VAL A 44 -11.46 -12.21 5.88
C VAL A 44 -12.57 -12.09 4.83
N PHE A 45 -12.21 -12.04 3.55
CA PHE A 45 -13.13 -11.90 2.44
C PHE A 45 -12.55 -12.43 1.13
N ASP A 46 -13.37 -13.18 0.39
CA ASP A 46 -13.15 -13.59 -1.00
C ASP A 46 -14.39 -13.20 -1.81
N ILE A 47 -14.19 -12.39 -2.87
CA ILE A 47 -15.29 -11.87 -3.69
C ILE A 47 -16.15 -12.99 -4.31
N ARG A 48 -15.56 -14.14 -4.64
CA ARG A 48 -16.26 -15.22 -5.37
C ARG A 48 -17.21 -16.00 -4.47
N THR A 49 -16.89 -16.07 -3.18
CA THR A 49 -17.65 -16.87 -2.21
C THR A 49 -18.49 -16.03 -1.25
N ALA A 50 -18.19 -14.72 -1.15
CA ALA A 50 -18.96 -13.80 -0.35
C ALA A 50 -20.42 -13.70 -0.81
N THR A 51 -21.36 -13.66 0.14
CA THR A 51 -22.78 -13.43 -0.13
C THR A 51 -23.19 -11.97 0.05
N SER A 52 -22.35 -11.18 0.71
CA SER A 52 -22.59 -9.77 1.03
C SER A 52 -21.30 -9.08 1.44
N VAL A 53 -21.30 -7.74 1.39
CA VAL A 53 -20.24 -6.86 1.91
C VAL A 53 -20.84 -5.80 2.81
N SER A 54 -20.07 -5.37 3.80
CA SER A 54 -20.33 -4.11 4.52
C SER A 54 -20.10 -2.90 3.62
N ALA A 55 -20.59 -1.74 4.04
CA ALA A 55 -20.38 -0.49 3.30
C ALA A 55 -18.89 -0.12 3.19
N SER A 56 -18.10 -0.33 4.25
CA SER A 56 -16.67 -0.09 4.25
C SER A 56 -15.90 -1.04 3.33
N GLU A 57 -16.27 -2.33 3.32
CA GLU A 57 -15.67 -3.30 2.40
C GLU A 57 -16.00 -2.93 0.94
N LEU A 58 -17.25 -2.56 0.65
CA LEU A 58 -17.63 -2.12 -0.69
C LEU A 58 -16.86 -0.87 -1.12
N GLU A 59 -16.61 0.08 -0.22
CA GLU A 59 -15.80 1.27 -0.50
C GLU A 59 -14.34 0.90 -0.83
N MET A 60 -13.71 0.02 -0.05
CA MET A 60 -12.34 -0.44 -0.32
C MET A 60 -12.25 -1.23 -1.62
N LEU A 61 -13.23 -2.12 -1.90
CA LEU A 61 -13.31 -2.84 -3.17
C LEU A 61 -13.46 -1.88 -4.35
N ASN A 62 -14.32 -0.87 -4.23
CA ASN A 62 -14.47 0.18 -5.24
C ASN A 62 -13.18 0.95 -5.50
N GLN A 63 -12.44 1.31 -4.45
CA GLN A 63 -11.13 1.96 -4.60
C GLN A 63 -10.16 1.05 -5.35
N HIS A 64 -10.14 -0.25 -5.05
CA HIS A 64 -9.31 -1.22 -5.78
C HIS A 64 -9.71 -1.32 -7.25
N MET A 65 -11.00 -1.45 -7.56
CA MET A 65 -11.50 -1.51 -8.93
C MET A 65 -11.08 -0.29 -9.75
N ASN A 66 -11.19 0.90 -9.17
CA ASN A 66 -10.77 2.13 -9.84
C ASN A 66 -9.24 2.28 -9.92
N TYR A 67 -8.49 1.70 -8.99
CA TYR A 67 -7.03 1.71 -9.02
C TYR A 67 -6.46 0.85 -10.15
N ILE A 68 -7.06 -0.31 -10.40
CA ILE A 68 -6.62 -1.24 -11.45
C ILE A 68 -7.26 -0.96 -12.82
N SER A 69 -8.27 -0.09 -12.87
CA SER A 69 -8.96 0.28 -14.11
C SER A 69 -8.19 1.37 -14.86
N PHE A 70 -8.16 1.26 -16.20
CA PHE A 70 -7.68 2.31 -17.10
C PHE A 70 -8.82 3.21 -17.61
N GLU A 71 -10.02 3.07 -17.05
CA GLU A 71 -11.24 3.81 -17.42
C GLU A 71 -11.54 4.98 -16.46
N GLU A 72 -12.58 5.76 -16.77
CA GLU A 72 -13.08 6.78 -15.84
C GLU A 72 -13.59 6.16 -14.55
N ALA A 73 -13.24 6.79 -13.42
CA ALA A 73 -13.62 6.28 -12.11
C ALA A 73 -15.14 6.23 -11.95
N ARG A 74 -15.65 5.10 -11.46
CA ARG A 74 -17.07 4.90 -11.20
C ARG A 74 -17.31 4.12 -9.91
N THR A 75 -18.55 4.13 -9.46
CA THR A 75 -18.99 3.26 -8.37
C THR A 75 -19.55 1.96 -8.96
N TYR A 76 -19.10 0.85 -8.40
CA TYR A 76 -19.51 -0.51 -8.66
C TYR A 76 -20.37 -0.99 -7.49
N THR A 77 -21.45 -1.68 -7.80
CA THR A 77 -22.19 -2.48 -6.84
C THR A 77 -21.43 -3.76 -6.51
N PHE A 78 -21.72 -4.38 -5.37
CA PHE A 78 -21.15 -5.68 -5.01
C PHE A 78 -21.37 -6.74 -6.11
N ALA A 79 -22.57 -6.77 -6.70
CA ALA A 79 -22.90 -7.73 -7.76
C ALA A 79 -22.04 -7.52 -9.03
N GLU A 80 -21.80 -6.27 -9.44
CA GLU A 80 -20.94 -5.99 -10.59
C GLU A 80 -19.48 -6.40 -10.34
N ILE A 81 -18.95 -6.14 -9.13
CA ILE A 81 -17.60 -6.57 -8.77
C ILE A 81 -17.55 -8.10 -8.78
N GLN A 82 -18.49 -8.77 -8.12
CA GLN A 82 -18.52 -10.22 -8.05
C GLN A 82 -18.64 -10.88 -9.43
N GLU A 83 -19.48 -10.35 -10.32
CA GLU A 83 -19.59 -10.83 -11.70
C GLU A 83 -18.26 -10.76 -12.45
N GLN A 84 -17.48 -9.69 -12.26
CA GLN A 84 -16.18 -9.52 -12.92
C GLN A 84 -15.14 -10.60 -12.52
N PHE A 85 -15.19 -11.09 -11.28
CA PHE A 85 -14.21 -12.07 -10.77
C PHE A 85 -14.71 -13.52 -10.80
N ASN A 86 -16.01 -13.78 -11.02
CA ASN A 86 -16.57 -15.13 -11.04
C ASN A 86 -16.06 -15.99 -12.21
N ASP A 87 -15.90 -15.38 -13.38
CA ASP A 87 -15.46 -16.08 -14.61
C ASP A 87 -14.01 -15.75 -15.00
N SER A 88 -13.32 -14.93 -14.21
CA SER A 88 -11.92 -14.56 -14.44
C SER A 88 -10.96 -15.62 -13.88
N SER A 89 -9.74 -15.71 -14.40
CA SER A 89 -8.64 -16.34 -13.68
C SER A 89 -8.32 -15.59 -12.40
N ASP A 90 -8.54 -14.27 -12.41
CA ASP A 90 -8.25 -13.36 -11.32
C ASP A 90 -9.29 -13.47 -10.20
N GLU A 91 -8.80 -13.33 -8.99
CA GLU A 91 -9.39 -13.40 -7.67
C GLU A 91 -9.27 -12.02 -7.04
N LEU A 92 -10.12 -11.74 -6.05
CA LEU A 92 -10.08 -10.51 -5.27
C LEU A 92 -10.39 -10.82 -3.81
N TYR A 93 -9.44 -10.50 -2.95
CA TYR A 93 -9.49 -10.79 -1.53
C TYR A 93 -9.42 -9.51 -0.70
N ILE A 94 -9.93 -9.59 0.53
CA ILE A 94 -9.54 -8.69 1.62
C ILE A 94 -8.82 -9.52 2.67
N HIS A 95 -7.57 -9.18 2.93
CA HIS A 95 -6.77 -9.76 4.00
C HIS A 95 -6.70 -8.79 5.19
N LYS A 96 -6.86 -9.32 6.39
CA LYS A 96 -6.53 -8.62 7.63
C LYS A 96 -5.08 -8.88 7.98
N LEU A 97 -4.29 -7.82 8.07
CA LEU A 97 -2.89 -7.86 8.48
C LEU A 97 -2.77 -7.27 9.88
N THR A 98 -2.41 -8.09 10.86
CA THR A 98 -2.15 -7.62 12.23
C THR A 98 -0.67 -7.54 12.48
N SER A 99 -0.15 -6.33 12.74
CA SER A 99 1.25 -6.14 13.12
C SER A 99 1.53 -6.81 14.46
N ARG A 100 2.50 -7.71 14.47
CA ARG A 100 2.99 -8.35 15.71
C ARG A 100 3.84 -7.39 16.54
N GLN A 101 4.33 -6.31 15.95
CA GLN A 101 5.14 -5.31 16.63
C GLN A 101 4.28 -4.24 17.31
N THR A 102 3.31 -3.69 16.58
CA THR A 102 2.54 -2.53 17.03
C THR A 102 1.12 -2.90 17.47
N GLY A 103 0.64 -4.09 17.11
CA GLY A 103 -0.76 -4.49 17.30
C GLY A 103 -1.74 -3.79 16.37
N ARG A 104 -1.24 -2.94 15.46
CA ARG A 104 -2.09 -2.25 14.46
C ARG A 104 -2.67 -3.26 13.49
N VAL A 105 -3.89 -2.97 13.04
CA VAL A 105 -4.62 -3.80 12.09
C VAL A 105 -4.79 -3.03 10.80
N TYR A 106 -4.43 -3.68 9.70
CA TYR A 106 -4.58 -3.19 8.34
C TYR A 106 -5.49 -4.11 7.56
N LEU A 107 -6.15 -3.56 6.54
CA LEU A 107 -6.90 -4.33 5.56
C LEU A 107 -6.22 -4.16 4.21
N GLU A 108 -5.80 -5.26 3.60
CA GLU A 108 -5.25 -5.28 2.26
C GLU A 108 -6.31 -5.82 1.30
N VAL A 109 -6.73 -5.00 0.34
CA VAL A 109 -7.51 -5.45 -0.82
C VAL A 109 -6.54 -5.81 -1.92
N LYS A 110 -6.60 -7.05 -2.42
CA LYS A 110 -5.61 -7.56 -3.37
C LYS A 110 -6.24 -8.46 -4.42
N SER A 111 -5.82 -8.28 -5.67
CA SER A 111 -6.16 -9.19 -6.76
C SER A 111 -5.01 -10.12 -7.14
N TYR A 112 -5.31 -11.39 -7.42
CA TYR A 112 -4.38 -12.50 -7.70
C TYR A 112 -5.06 -13.54 -8.61
N PRO A 113 -4.45 -14.45 -9.39
CA PRO A 113 -3.09 -14.47 -9.92
C PRO A 113 -3.02 -13.68 -11.23
N GLY A 114 -2.25 -12.60 -11.22
CA GLY A 114 -1.71 -11.98 -12.43
C GLY A 114 -0.21 -11.82 -12.24
N ASP A 115 0.55 -11.66 -13.33
CA ASP A 115 2.01 -11.43 -13.24
C ASP A 115 2.38 -10.27 -12.30
N ASN A 116 1.43 -9.36 -12.02
CA ASN A 116 1.56 -8.18 -11.18
C ASN A 116 0.39 -8.08 -10.18
N PRO A 117 0.49 -8.60 -8.94
CA PRO A 117 -0.60 -8.50 -7.99
C PRO A 117 -0.78 -7.04 -7.54
N TYR A 118 -1.88 -6.42 -7.96
CA TYR A 118 -2.27 -5.10 -7.47
C TYR A 118 -2.86 -5.20 -6.08
N GLY A 119 -2.51 -4.25 -5.21
CA GLY A 119 -3.01 -4.21 -3.84
C GLY A 119 -3.14 -2.80 -3.30
N LEU A 120 -4.14 -2.60 -2.43
CA LEU A 120 -4.33 -1.39 -1.65
C LEU A 120 -4.37 -1.77 -0.16
N VAL A 121 -3.62 -1.05 0.67
CA VAL A 121 -3.59 -1.27 2.12
C VAL A 121 -4.24 -0.10 2.84
N PHE A 122 -5.17 -0.40 3.73
CA PHE A 122 -5.96 0.56 4.49
C PHE A 122 -5.73 0.41 6.00
N ASP A 123 -5.82 1.51 6.74
CA ASP A 123 -5.98 1.46 8.20
C ASP A 123 -7.35 0.85 8.54
N ALA A 124 -7.39 -0.22 9.33
CA ALA A 124 -8.65 -0.92 9.62
C ALA A 124 -9.61 -0.10 10.50
N GLY A 125 -9.11 0.87 11.27
CA GLY A 125 -9.91 1.70 12.16
C GLY A 125 -10.54 2.90 11.45
N THR A 126 -9.86 3.46 10.45
CA THR A 126 -10.31 4.68 9.75
C THR A 126 -10.73 4.45 8.29
N GLY A 127 -10.35 3.33 7.67
CA GLY A 127 -10.52 3.09 6.24
C GLY A 127 -9.61 3.97 5.36
N THR A 128 -8.62 4.64 5.94
CA THR A 128 -7.69 5.50 5.19
C THR A 128 -6.71 4.65 4.38
N LEU A 129 -6.55 4.96 3.09
CA LEU A 129 -5.54 4.34 2.23
C LEU A 129 -4.14 4.73 2.69
N LEU A 130 -3.30 3.73 2.98
CA LEU A 130 -1.92 3.89 3.47
C LEU A 130 -0.87 3.45 2.48
N ALA A 131 -1.17 2.49 1.61
CA ALA A 131 -0.21 2.02 0.61
C ALA A 131 -0.87 1.46 -0.64
N THR A 132 -0.13 1.51 -1.76
CA THR A 132 -0.51 0.90 -3.03
C THR A 132 0.60 -0.03 -3.50
N ASN A 133 0.26 -1.17 -4.07
CA ASN A 133 1.17 -2.05 -4.80
C ASN A 133 0.65 -2.16 -6.24
N GLY A 134 1.51 -1.85 -7.21
CA GLY A 134 1.22 -2.06 -8.61
C GLY A 134 2.49 -2.49 -9.32
N ASP A 135 2.64 -3.80 -9.51
CA ASP A 135 3.75 -4.52 -10.13
C ASP A 135 4.62 -5.28 -9.11
N ASP A 136 5.44 -4.64 -8.28
CA ASP A 136 6.38 -5.38 -7.40
C ASP A 136 6.75 -4.70 -6.07
N SER A 137 6.33 -3.46 -5.85
CA SER A 137 6.73 -2.70 -4.66
C SER A 137 5.59 -1.88 -4.11
N TYR A 138 5.53 -1.82 -2.78
CA TYR A 138 4.58 -0.95 -2.11
C TYR A 138 5.07 0.50 -2.16
N THR A 139 4.13 1.40 -2.36
CA THR A 139 4.31 2.84 -2.17
C THR A 139 3.44 3.27 -1.00
N LEU A 140 4.07 3.76 0.07
CA LEU A 140 3.36 4.33 1.21
C LEU A 140 2.83 5.73 0.86
N ILE A 141 1.69 6.08 1.44
CA ILE A 141 1.01 7.36 1.31
C ILE A 141 0.85 7.95 2.70
N ASP A 142 1.45 9.11 2.96
CA ASP A 142 1.22 9.81 4.22
C ASP A 142 -0.11 10.57 4.25
N SER A 143 -0.44 11.16 5.41
CA SER A 143 -1.67 11.94 5.58
C SER A 143 -1.81 13.16 4.67
N ASN A 144 -0.72 13.61 4.03
CA ASN A 144 -0.71 14.73 3.09
C ASN A 144 -0.71 14.26 1.63
N GLY A 145 -0.77 12.95 1.38
CA GLY A 145 -0.68 12.36 0.04
C GLY A 145 0.75 12.22 -0.49
N THR A 146 1.77 12.47 0.34
CA THR A 146 3.17 12.26 -0.05
C THR A 146 3.45 10.78 -0.21
N LYS A 147 4.11 10.43 -1.31
CA LYS A 147 4.42 9.03 -1.66
C LYS A 147 5.85 8.66 -1.30
N PHE A 148 6.03 7.48 -0.73
CA PHE A 148 7.34 6.92 -0.36
C PHE A 148 7.47 5.51 -0.93
N SER A 149 8.53 5.26 -1.71
CA SER A 149 8.79 3.94 -2.28
C SER A 149 9.39 3.02 -1.22
N CYS A 150 8.77 1.85 -1.01
CA CYS A 150 9.33 0.83 -0.13
C CYS A 150 10.62 0.23 -0.68
N TYR A 151 10.73 0.06 -2.01
CA TYR A 151 11.99 -0.33 -2.65
C TYR A 151 13.16 0.59 -2.25
N GLU A 152 12.98 1.92 -2.29
CA GLU A 152 14.03 2.85 -1.87
C GLU A 152 14.34 2.77 -0.36
N LEU A 153 13.33 2.51 0.47
CA LEU A 153 13.51 2.30 1.92
C LEU A 153 14.21 0.98 2.25
N ASN A 154 14.05 -0.03 1.40
CA ASN A 154 14.57 -1.39 1.56
C ASN A 154 15.80 -1.69 0.69
N LYS A 155 16.30 -0.75 -0.10
CA LYS A 155 17.45 -0.94 -1.01
C LYS A 155 18.69 -1.61 -0.40
N GLY A 156 18.89 -1.49 0.91
CA GLY A 156 20.01 -2.15 1.62
C GLY A 156 19.72 -3.56 2.14
N LYS A 157 18.52 -4.09 1.92
CA LYS A 157 18.07 -5.43 2.36
C LYS A 157 17.96 -6.44 1.22
N TYR A 158 17.95 -5.97 -0.03
CA TYR A 158 18.01 -6.78 -1.25
C TYR A 158 19.45 -7.13 -1.64
#